data_AF-A0A534Z7Z0-F1
#
_entry.id   AF-A0A534Z7Z0-F1
#
_cell.length_a   1.000
_cell.length_b   1.000
_cell.length_c   1.000
_cell.angle_alpha   90.00
_cell.angle_beta   90.00
_cell.angle_gamma   90.00
#
_symmetry.space_group_name_H-M   'P 1'
#
loop_
_entity.id
_entity.type
_entity.pdbx_description
1 polymer ?
#
loop_
_entity_poly.entity_id
_entity_poly.type
_entity_poly.pdbx_seq_one_letter_code
_entity_poly.pdbx_strand_id
1 'polypeptide(L)'
;MARVERYGPGEAAAHFTPGDFILTHRHTPIAQLISIGEKRRFRGADAVYAHWSHCALVVGDDGAVVEAESTGVRRSPIARYKADEYHLVRLGPEFATERRRRAVKYADAQVGKAFGYFALVGAALFLVTGLPFRLMRRDHQICSGLVVRALQEADMLPGLDPALTLPADLAKTFNVSAVV
;
A
#
# COMPACT_ATOMS: atom_id res chain seq x y z
N MET A 1 8.84 17.85 2.34
CA MET A 1 8.33 17.13 1.16
C MET A 1 8.73 15.67 1.28
N ALA A 2 7.86 14.75 0.85
CA ALA A 2 8.19 13.33 0.84
C ALA A 2 9.30 13.03 -0.19
N ARG A 3 10.19 12.08 0.14
CA ARG A 3 11.27 11.61 -0.72
C ARG A 3 11.06 10.14 -1.03
N VAL A 4 11.31 9.75 -2.27
CA VAL A 4 11.20 8.35 -2.71
C VAL A 4 12.61 7.77 -2.84
N GLU A 5 12.84 6.62 -2.21
CA GLU A 5 14.07 5.83 -2.34
C GLU A 5 13.73 4.50 -3.00
N ARG A 6 14.33 4.24 -4.16
CA ARG A 6 14.15 2.98 -4.90
C ARG A 6 15.17 1.95 -4.44
N TYR A 7 14.71 0.73 -4.26
CA TYR A 7 15.53 -0.44 -3.97
C TYR A 7 15.13 -1.57 -4.93
N GLY A 8 16.07 -1.97 -5.79
CA GLY A 8 15.90 -3.08 -6.71
C GLY A 8 16.11 -4.45 -6.02
N PRO A 9 15.92 -5.55 -6.77
CA PRO A 9 16.17 -6.89 -6.26
C PRO A 9 17.60 -7.03 -5.71
N GLY A 10 17.71 -7.49 -4.47
CA GLY A 10 18.96 -7.67 -3.73
C GLY A 10 19.38 -6.44 -2.91
N GLU A 11 18.82 -5.26 -3.18
CA GLU A 11 19.08 -4.04 -2.43
C GLU A 11 18.19 -3.94 -1.18
N ALA A 12 18.69 -3.26 -0.15
CA ALA A 12 17.94 -3.03 1.08
C ALA A 12 18.29 -1.67 1.68
N ALA A 13 17.29 -1.00 2.24
CA ALA A 13 17.50 0.23 2.97
C ALA A 13 18.23 -0.07 4.28
N ALA A 14 19.19 0.78 4.63
CA ALA A 14 19.94 0.66 5.89
C ALA A 14 19.20 1.25 7.09
N HIS A 15 18.27 2.18 6.84
CA HIS A 15 17.56 2.92 7.88
C HIS A 15 16.07 2.96 7.60
N PHE A 16 15.26 2.81 8.63
CA PHE A 16 13.81 2.84 8.56
C PHE A 16 13.27 3.86 9.54
N THR A 17 12.23 4.58 9.14
CA THR A 17 11.55 5.55 10.00
C THR A 17 10.10 5.13 10.14
N PRO A 18 9.62 4.79 11.34
CA PRO A 18 8.23 4.45 11.57
C PRO A 18 7.29 5.54 11.07
N GLY A 19 6.21 5.11 10.42
CA GLY A 19 5.25 5.97 9.73
C GLY A 19 5.59 6.23 8.26
N ASP A 20 6.79 5.92 7.79
CA ASP A 20 7.05 5.80 6.34
C ASP A 20 6.31 4.58 5.79
N PHE A 21 6.19 4.47 4.46
CA PHE A 21 5.55 3.32 3.82
C PHE A 21 6.32 2.88 2.58
N ILE A 22 6.11 1.63 2.18
CA ILE A 22 6.67 1.09 0.95
C ILE A 22 5.58 0.84 -0.09
N LEU A 23 5.96 0.98 -1.35
CA LEU A 23 5.24 0.49 -2.52
C LEU A 23 6.09 -0.60 -3.17
N THR A 24 5.47 -1.70 -3.58
CA THR A 24 6.16 -2.84 -4.16
C THR A 24 5.24 -3.57 -5.13
N HIS A 25 5.81 -4.37 -6.02
CA HIS A 25 5.05 -5.31 -6.83
C HIS A 25 5.21 -6.71 -6.25
N ARG A 26 4.19 -7.56 -6.41
CA ARG A 26 4.22 -8.97 -6.00
C ARG A 26 3.91 -9.86 -7.18
N HIS A 27 4.39 -11.09 -7.13
CA HIS A 27 4.18 -12.09 -8.18
C HIS A 27 2.98 -13.01 -7.92
N THR A 28 1.98 -12.57 -7.15
CA THR A 28 0.79 -13.38 -6.86
C THR A 28 -0.28 -13.19 -7.95
N PRO A 29 -1.17 -14.17 -8.18
CA PRO A 29 -2.26 -14.02 -9.16
C PRO A 29 -3.14 -12.80 -8.89
N ILE A 30 -3.30 -12.42 -7.62
CA ILE A 30 -4.07 -11.24 -7.22
C ILE A 30 -3.30 -9.94 -7.50
N ALA A 31 -1.99 -9.94 -7.31
CA ALA A 31 -1.17 -8.80 -7.71
C ALA A 31 -1.30 -8.53 -9.22
N GLN A 32 -1.35 -9.58 -10.04
CA GLN A 32 -1.61 -9.44 -11.48
C GLN A 32 -2.98 -8.83 -11.77
N LEU A 33 -4.04 -9.24 -11.06
CA LEU A 33 -5.38 -8.66 -11.20
C LEU A 33 -5.41 -7.17 -10.82
N ILE A 34 -4.74 -6.79 -9.73
CA ILE A 34 -4.62 -5.39 -9.30
C ILE A 34 -3.90 -4.58 -10.38
N SER A 35 -2.75 -5.05 -10.86
CA SER A 35 -2.00 -4.38 -11.92
C SER A 35 -2.80 -4.25 -13.22
N ILE A 36 -3.63 -5.25 -13.58
CA ILE A 36 -4.52 -5.16 -14.75
C ILE A 36 -5.59 -4.08 -14.54
N GLY A 37 -6.22 -4.04 -13.36
CA GLY A 37 -7.23 -3.03 -13.01
C GLY A 37 -6.65 -1.61 -13.00
N GLU A 38 -5.48 -1.43 -12.41
CA GLU A 38 -4.75 -0.17 -12.38
C GLU A 38 -4.37 0.28 -13.79
N LYS A 39 -3.77 -0.58 -14.62
CA LYS A 39 -3.41 -0.25 -16.01
C LYS A 39 -4.62 0.08 -16.88
N ARG A 40 -5.81 -0.43 -16.53
CA ARG A 40 -7.06 -0.05 -17.21
C ARG A 40 -7.51 1.36 -16.82
N ARG A 41 -7.32 1.75 -15.56
CA ARG A 41 -7.75 3.04 -15.00
C ARG A 41 -6.73 4.17 -15.24
N PHE A 42 -5.44 3.89 -15.10
CA PHE A 42 -4.33 4.82 -15.26
C PHE A 42 -3.69 4.59 -16.64
N ARG A 43 -3.94 5.50 -17.57
CA ARG A 43 -3.50 5.43 -18.98
C ARG A 43 -2.80 6.71 -19.40
N GLY A 44 -2.06 6.67 -20.51
CA GLY A 44 -1.32 7.82 -21.02
C GLY A 44 -0.21 8.24 -20.06
N ALA A 45 -0.13 9.54 -19.74
CA ALA A 45 0.89 10.08 -18.83
C ALA A 45 0.86 9.47 -17.42
N ASP A 46 -0.30 8.98 -16.99
CA ASP A 46 -0.50 8.38 -15.67
C ASP A 46 -0.13 6.89 -15.60
N ALA A 47 0.17 6.25 -16.73
CA ALA A 47 0.47 4.82 -16.79
C ALA A 47 1.72 4.42 -15.98
N VAL A 48 2.64 5.37 -15.75
CA VAL A 48 3.87 5.19 -14.96
C VAL A 48 3.60 4.85 -13.48
N TYR A 49 2.39 5.12 -12.98
CA TYR A 49 2.01 4.85 -11.59
C TYR A 49 1.33 3.48 -11.42
N ALA A 50 0.89 2.83 -12.51
CA ALA A 50 0.12 1.58 -12.52
C ALA A 50 1.00 0.31 -12.50
N HIS A 51 2.08 0.36 -11.72
CA HIS A 51 3.03 -0.74 -11.57
C HIS A 51 2.92 -1.43 -10.21
N TRP A 52 2.51 -0.68 -9.18
CA TRP A 52 2.56 -1.12 -7.79
C TRP A 52 1.36 -1.98 -7.44
N SER A 53 1.58 -3.23 -7.04
CA SER A 53 0.47 -4.12 -6.67
C SER A 53 0.24 -4.19 -5.16
N HIS A 54 1.17 -3.65 -4.36
CA HIS A 54 1.14 -3.80 -2.90
C HIS A 54 1.80 -2.62 -2.18
N CYS A 55 1.40 -2.41 -0.93
CA CYS A 55 2.03 -1.46 -0.03
C CYS A 55 1.96 -1.90 1.43
N ALA A 56 2.87 -1.38 2.24
CA ALA A 56 2.96 -1.69 3.66
C ALA A 56 3.50 -0.48 4.44
N LEU A 57 3.10 -0.32 5.70
CA LEU A 57 3.57 0.76 6.57
C LEU A 57 4.77 0.28 7.39
N VAL A 58 5.83 1.07 7.45
CA VAL A 58 6.96 0.86 8.37
C VAL A 58 6.52 1.21 9.79
N VAL A 59 6.69 0.26 10.71
CA VAL A 59 6.31 0.42 12.13
C VAL A 59 7.49 0.33 13.09
N GLY A 60 8.65 -0.16 12.64
CA GLY A 60 9.85 -0.27 13.44
C GLY A 60 11.10 0.25 12.72
N ASP A 61 12.06 0.74 13.49
CA ASP A 61 13.38 1.20 13.01
C ASP A 61 14.24 0.02 12.50
N ASP A 62 13.88 -1.20 12.88
CA ASP A 62 14.45 -2.48 12.43
C ASP A 62 13.94 -2.92 11.04
N GLY A 63 13.07 -2.12 10.41
CA GLY A 63 12.43 -2.47 9.17
C GLY A 63 11.21 -3.39 9.34
N ALA A 64 10.65 -3.47 10.55
CA ALA A 64 9.34 -4.08 10.71
C ALA A 64 8.28 -3.28 9.95
N VAL A 65 7.47 -3.98 9.16
CA VAL A 65 6.33 -3.43 8.42
C VAL A 65 5.04 -4.10 8.83
N VAL A 66 3.94 -3.35 8.82
CA VAL A 66 2.58 -3.88 8.89
C VAL A 66 1.97 -3.85 7.49
N GLU A 67 1.46 -5.00 7.09
CA GLU A 67 0.89 -5.22 5.76
C GLU A 67 -0.43 -5.99 5.87
N ALA A 68 -1.34 -5.71 4.94
CA ALA A 68 -2.54 -6.50 4.78
C ALA A 68 -2.38 -7.50 3.64
N GLU A 69 -2.54 -8.78 3.95
CA GLU A 69 -2.49 -9.87 2.98
C GLU A 69 -3.80 -10.66 2.90
N SER A 70 -3.84 -11.66 2.03
CA SER A 70 -5.00 -12.53 1.80
C SER A 70 -5.49 -13.24 3.05
N THR A 71 -4.58 -13.55 3.98
CA THR A 71 -4.89 -14.22 5.25
C THR A 71 -5.16 -13.24 6.40
N GLY A 72 -5.03 -11.93 6.17
CA GLY A 72 -5.20 -10.88 7.17
C GLY A 72 -4.02 -9.95 7.32
N VAL A 73 -4.11 -9.05 8.30
CA VAL A 73 -3.06 -8.08 8.61
C VAL A 73 -2.00 -8.74 9.48
N ARG A 74 -0.74 -8.54 9.11
CA ARG A 74 0.39 -9.08 9.86
C ARG A 74 1.54 -8.09 9.93
N ARG A 75 2.40 -8.32 10.92
CA ARG A 75 3.71 -7.71 11.00
C ARG A 75 4.74 -8.62 10.33
N SER A 76 5.56 -8.05 9.46
CA SER A 76 6.60 -8.75 8.70
C SER A 76 7.89 -7.96 8.71
N PRO A 77 9.07 -8.59 8.58
CA PRO A 77 10.29 -7.86 8.26
C PRO A 77 10.28 -7.42 6.80
N ILE A 78 10.71 -6.18 6.52
CA ILE A 78 10.86 -5.65 5.16
C ILE A 78 11.83 -6.48 4.31
N ALA A 79 12.75 -7.21 4.94
CA ALA A 79 13.67 -8.14 4.28
C ALA A 79 12.97 -9.20 3.42
N ARG A 80 11.67 -9.46 3.62
CA ARG A 80 10.86 -10.32 2.73
C ARG A 80 10.78 -9.80 1.30
N TYR A 81 10.91 -8.49 1.13
CA TYR A 81 10.93 -7.82 -0.17
C TYR A 81 12.32 -7.75 -0.80
N LYS A 82 13.35 -8.35 -0.19
CA LYS A 82 14.73 -8.31 -0.73
C LYS A 82 14.84 -8.90 -2.13
N ALA A 83 13.98 -9.86 -2.49
CA ALA A 83 13.97 -10.46 -3.82
C ALA A 83 13.14 -9.65 -4.85
N ASP A 84 12.34 -8.69 -4.40
CA ASP A 84 11.42 -7.90 -5.21
C ASP A 84 11.90 -6.44 -5.28
N GLU A 85 11.40 -5.67 -6.24
CA GLU A 85 11.57 -4.21 -6.20
C GLU A 85 10.62 -3.60 -5.18
N TYR A 86 11.13 -2.66 -4.38
CA TYR A 86 10.31 -1.82 -3.53
C TYR A 86 10.81 -0.37 -3.51
N HIS A 87 9.88 0.56 -3.42
CA HIS A 87 10.14 1.98 -3.25
C HIS A 87 9.72 2.39 -1.84
N LEU A 88 10.65 2.95 -1.09
CA LEU A 88 10.42 3.48 0.25
C LEU A 88 10.07 4.96 0.16
N VAL A 89 8.86 5.30 0.57
CA VAL A 89 8.38 6.68 0.63
C VAL A 89 8.66 7.24 2.01
N ARG A 90 9.72 8.06 2.08
CA ARG A 90 10.13 8.82 3.27
C ARG A 90 9.20 10.01 3.42
N LEU A 91 8.37 10.00 4.45
CA LEU A 91 7.59 11.20 4.77
C LEU A 91 8.56 12.27 5.31
N GLY A 92 8.39 13.52 4.88
CA GLY A 92 9.31 14.60 5.25
C GLY A 92 9.20 15.01 6.73
N PRO A 93 10.02 15.97 7.18
CA PRO A 93 10.00 16.48 8.56
C PRO A 93 8.66 17.13 8.95
N GLU A 94 7.82 17.52 7.98
CA GLU A 94 6.43 17.92 8.21
C GLU A 94 5.57 16.84 8.89
N PHE A 95 6.03 15.58 8.84
CA PHE A 95 5.43 14.46 9.53
C PHE A 95 6.09 14.26 10.89
N ALA A 96 5.67 15.12 11.84
CA ALA A 96 6.18 15.14 13.20
C ALA A 96 6.05 13.78 13.91
N THR A 97 6.93 13.52 14.87
CA THR A 97 7.01 12.26 15.63
C THR A 97 5.66 11.80 16.18
N GLU A 98 4.82 12.71 16.67
CA GLU A 98 3.50 12.38 17.20
C GLU A 98 2.52 11.89 16.12
N ARG A 99 2.59 12.46 14.91
CA ARG A 99 1.78 12.00 13.76
C ARG A 99 2.21 10.60 13.32
N ARG A 100 3.53 10.37 13.23
CA ARG A 100 4.11 9.04 12.97
C ARG A 100 3.63 8.01 13.98
N ARG A 101 3.69 8.34 15.27
CA ARG A 101 3.22 7.46 16.36
C ARG A 101 1.77 7.06 16.20
N ARG A 102 0.87 7.98 15.79
CA ARG A 102 -0.54 7.63 15.58
C ARG A 102 -0.74 6.70 14.38
N ALA A 103 -0.05 6.94 13.27
CA ALA A 103 -0.07 6.03 12.12
C ALA A 103 0.40 4.62 12.50
N VAL A 104 1.53 4.53 13.19
CA VAL A 104 2.11 3.26 13.66
C VAL A 104 1.16 2.55 14.62
N LYS A 105 0.64 3.26 15.62
CA LYS A 105 -0.32 2.72 16.59
C LYS A 105 -1.56 2.16 15.91
N TYR A 106 -2.10 2.87 14.91
CA TYR A 106 -3.24 2.40 14.14
C TYR A 106 -2.91 1.09 13.40
N ALA A 107 -1.76 1.04 12.71
CA ALA A 107 -1.35 -0.11 11.93
C ALA A 107 -1.11 -1.34 12.83
N ASP A 108 -0.37 -1.18 13.93
CA ASP A 108 -0.16 -2.26 14.90
C ASP A 108 -1.49 -2.77 15.49
N ALA A 109 -2.45 -1.88 15.76
CA ALA A 109 -3.79 -2.26 16.23
C ALA A 109 -4.63 -3.04 15.19
N GLN A 110 -4.20 -3.10 13.93
CA GLN A 110 -4.85 -3.94 12.91
C GLN A 110 -4.25 -5.34 12.83
N VAL A 111 -3.07 -5.59 13.39
CA VAL A 111 -2.39 -6.89 13.31
C VAL A 111 -3.28 -8.00 13.86
N GLY A 112 -3.38 -9.11 13.13
CA GLY A 112 -4.21 -10.27 13.48
C GLY A 112 -5.67 -10.15 13.04
N LYS A 113 -6.12 -8.99 12.55
CA LYS A 113 -7.47 -8.87 11.99
C LYS A 113 -7.54 -9.53 10.62
N ALA A 114 -8.58 -10.32 10.41
CA ALA A 114 -8.95 -10.80 9.09
C ALA A 114 -9.33 -9.59 8.24
N PHE A 115 -8.50 -9.26 7.27
CA PHE A 115 -8.79 -8.21 6.30
C PHE A 115 -9.72 -8.81 5.24
N GLY A 116 -10.72 -8.04 4.79
CA GLY A 116 -11.83 -8.47 3.93
C GLY A 116 -11.43 -8.87 2.50
N TYR A 117 -10.46 -9.77 2.35
CA TYR A 117 -9.87 -10.17 1.08
C TYR A 117 -10.83 -10.93 0.16
N PHE A 118 -11.77 -11.70 0.72
CA PHE A 118 -12.86 -12.30 -0.05
C PHE A 118 -13.69 -11.26 -0.81
N ALA A 119 -13.70 -10.04 -0.28
CA ALA A 119 -14.38 -8.90 -0.84
C ALA A 119 -13.51 -8.26 -1.96
N LEU A 120 -12.18 -8.23 -1.82
CA LEU A 120 -11.23 -7.89 -2.91
C LEU A 120 -11.36 -8.85 -4.10
N VAL A 121 -11.50 -10.16 -3.87
CA VAL A 121 -11.77 -11.15 -4.93
C VAL A 121 -13.09 -10.81 -5.64
N GLY A 122 -14.14 -10.47 -4.89
CA GLY A 122 -15.41 -9.99 -5.44
C GLY A 122 -15.28 -8.70 -6.26
N ALA A 123 -14.48 -7.74 -5.80
CA ALA A 123 -14.23 -6.48 -6.50
C ALA A 123 -13.37 -6.68 -7.77
N ALA A 124 -12.36 -7.53 -7.72
CA ALA A 124 -11.56 -7.89 -8.88
C ALA A 124 -12.40 -8.62 -9.94
N LEU A 125 -13.27 -9.56 -9.52
CA LEU A 125 -14.25 -10.20 -10.39
C LEU A 125 -15.24 -9.19 -10.98
N PHE A 126 -15.73 -8.23 -10.19
CA PHE A 126 -16.61 -7.15 -10.67
C PHE A 126 -15.91 -6.28 -11.73
N LEU A 127 -14.66 -5.87 -11.49
CA LEU A 127 -13.90 -5.04 -12.43
C LEU A 127 -13.59 -5.76 -13.75
N VAL A 128 -13.42 -7.08 -13.72
CA VAL A 128 -13.16 -7.90 -14.91
C VAL A 128 -14.45 -8.23 -15.67
N THR A 129 -15.53 -8.57 -14.96
CA THR A 129 -16.74 -9.14 -15.58
C THR A 129 -17.88 -8.14 -15.78
N GLY A 130 -17.84 -6.98 -15.10
CA GLY A 130 -18.91 -5.98 -15.15
C GLY A 130 -20.24 -6.42 -14.53
N LEU A 131 -20.32 -7.63 -13.97
CA LEU A 131 -21.52 -8.18 -13.35
C LEU A 131 -21.63 -7.69 -11.90
N PRO A 132 -22.75 -7.07 -11.47
CA PRO A 132 -22.95 -6.57 -10.12
C PRO A 132 -23.10 -7.74 -9.13
N PHE A 133 -21.97 -8.37 -8.77
CA PHE A 133 -21.95 -9.33 -7.68
C PHE A 133 -22.13 -8.55 -6.38
N ARG A 134 -23.29 -8.74 -5.76
CA ARG A 134 -23.80 -8.01 -4.59
C ARG A 134 -23.06 -8.38 -3.29
N LEU A 135 -21.73 -8.46 -3.33
CA LEU A 135 -20.83 -8.71 -2.20
C LEU A 135 -20.02 -7.45 -1.80
N MET A 136 -20.54 -6.26 -2.13
CA MET A 136 -19.93 -4.98 -1.79
C MET A 136 -20.23 -4.61 -0.32
N ARG A 137 -19.70 -5.36 0.65
CA ARG A 137 -19.75 -4.97 2.07
C ARG A 137 -18.77 -3.83 2.33
N ARG A 138 -19.22 -2.73 2.93
CA ARG A 138 -18.51 -1.45 3.14
C ARG A 138 -17.16 -1.49 3.90
N ASP A 139 -16.64 -2.68 4.24
CA ASP A 139 -15.40 -2.88 4.99
C ASP A 139 -14.31 -3.56 4.13
N HIS A 140 -14.26 -3.25 2.82
CA HIS A 140 -13.15 -3.69 1.96
C HIS A 140 -11.92 -2.88 2.33
N GLN A 141 -11.07 -3.47 3.14
CA GLN A 141 -9.76 -2.92 3.35
C GLN A 141 -8.79 -3.68 2.45
N ILE A 142 -8.02 -2.92 1.68
CA ILE A 142 -6.95 -3.39 0.79
C ILE A 142 -5.62 -2.88 1.34
N CYS A 143 -4.47 -3.42 0.92
CA CYS A 143 -3.17 -3.01 1.46
C CYS A 143 -2.98 -1.48 1.45
N SER A 144 -3.45 -0.80 0.39
CA SER A 144 -3.49 0.66 0.30
C SER A 144 -4.48 1.31 1.27
N GLY A 145 -5.63 0.69 1.53
CA GLY A 145 -6.57 1.15 2.55
C GLY A 145 -5.98 1.13 3.96
N LEU A 146 -5.15 0.14 4.30
CA LEU A 146 -4.42 0.10 5.58
C LEU A 146 -3.48 1.32 5.70
N VAL A 147 -2.67 1.55 4.66
CA VAL A 147 -1.72 2.67 4.64
C VAL A 147 -2.45 4.01 4.66
N VAL A 148 -3.48 4.20 3.84
CA VAL A 148 -4.26 5.44 3.79
C VAL A 148 -4.90 5.73 5.14
N ARG A 149 -5.52 4.74 5.80
CA ARG A 149 -6.11 4.95 7.14
C ARG A 149 -5.06 5.27 8.19
N ALA A 150 -3.91 4.60 8.16
CA ALA A 150 -2.81 4.93 9.05
C ALA A 150 -2.35 6.38 8.85
N LEU A 151 -2.24 6.84 7.60
CA LEU A 151 -1.90 8.21 7.27
C LEU A 151 -3.02 9.21 7.66
N GLN A 152 -4.29 8.83 7.55
CA GLN A 152 -5.43 9.65 8.00
C GLN A 152 -5.47 9.86 9.51
N GLU A 153 -5.16 8.83 10.30
CA GLU A 153 -4.96 8.97 11.75
C GLU A 153 -3.83 9.95 12.10
N ALA A 154 -2.92 10.18 11.14
CA ALA A 154 -1.84 11.14 11.23
C ALA A 154 -2.17 12.51 10.59
N ASP A 155 -3.45 12.80 10.36
CA ASP A 155 -4.00 14.00 9.72
C ASP A 155 -3.55 14.21 8.26
N MET A 156 -3.25 13.13 7.54
CA MET A 156 -2.86 13.16 6.13
C MET A 156 -3.92 12.54 5.23
N LEU A 157 -3.93 12.96 3.96
CA LEU A 157 -4.82 12.40 2.92
C LEU A 157 -6.32 12.42 3.31
N PRO A 158 -6.86 13.52 3.91
CA PRO A 158 -8.25 13.54 4.40
C PRO A 158 -9.28 13.38 3.27
N GLY A 159 -8.90 13.69 2.02
CA GLY A 159 -9.76 13.59 0.85
C GLY A 159 -9.72 12.25 0.11
N LEU A 160 -8.85 11.30 0.52
CA LEU A 160 -8.79 9.98 -0.11
C LEU A 160 -9.76 9.01 0.59
N ASP A 161 -10.56 8.29 -0.19
CA ASP A 161 -11.39 7.21 0.35
C ASP A 161 -10.53 5.92 0.44
N PRO A 162 -10.24 5.40 1.65
CA PRO A 162 -9.41 4.21 1.81
C PRO A 162 -10.00 2.95 1.15
N ALA A 163 -11.31 2.91 0.92
CA ALA A 163 -11.98 1.77 0.26
C ALA A 163 -11.81 1.78 -1.26
N LEU A 164 -11.48 2.94 -1.85
CA LEU A 164 -11.36 3.13 -3.30
C LEU A 164 -9.93 3.46 -3.75
N THR A 165 -9.01 3.72 -2.82
CA THR A 165 -7.63 4.11 -3.10
C THR A 165 -6.78 2.88 -3.44
N LEU A 166 -6.26 2.82 -4.65
CA LEU A 166 -5.32 1.78 -5.09
C LEU A 166 -3.87 2.17 -4.78
N PRO A 167 -2.91 1.23 -4.77
CA PRO A 167 -1.50 1.56 -4.68
C PRO A 167 -1.04 2.59 -5.72
N ALA A 168 -1.58 2.55 -6.94
CA ALA A 168 -1.32 3.57 -7.97
C ALA A 168 -1.78 4.99 -7.59
N ASP A 169 -2.85 5.15 -6.81
CA ASP A 169 -3.29 6.47 -6.32
C ASP A 169 -2.29 7.04 -5.30
N LEU A 170 -1.76 6.19 -4.39
CA LEU A 170 -0.67 6.57 -3.49
C LEU A 170 0.59 6.91 -4.28
N ALA A 171 0.93 6.10 -5.28
CA ALA A 171 2.07 6.33 -6.13
C ALA A 171 1.97 7.68 -6.87
N LYS A 172 0.81 8.00 -7.45
CA LYS A 172 0.57 9.31 -8.08
C LYS A 172 0.64 10.46 -7.07
N THR A 173 0.07 10.29 -5.88
CA THR A 173 0.07 11.31 -4.83
C THR A 173 1.49 11.65 -4.34
N PHE A 174 2.35 10.65 -4.24
CA PHE A 174 3.73 10.79 -3.77
C PHE A 174 4.77 10.79 -4.91
N ASN A 175 4.32 10.87 -6.16
CA ASN A 175 5.14 10.88 -7.37
C ASN A 175 6.13 9.70 -7.46
N VAL A 176 5.66 8.50 -7.16
CA VAL A 176 6.40 7.23 -7.21
C VAL A 176 6.13 6.57 -8.56
N SER A 177 6.91 6.93 -9.58
CA SER A 177 6.82 6.28 -10.89
C SER A 177 7.64 4.98 -10.93
N ALA A 178 7.12 3.97 -11.62
CA ALA A 178 7.98 2.90 -12.10
C ALA A 178 8.89 3.50 -13.17
N VAL A 179 10.20 3.49 -12.91
CA VAL A 179 11.19 3.84 -13.93
C VAL A 179 11.19 2.68 -14.92
N VAL A 180 10.61 2.91 -16.10
CA VAL A 180 10.73 2.02 -17.26
C VAL A 180 12.16 2.09 -17.79
#